data_AF-A0AAV4H0W9-F1
#
_entry.id   AF-A0AAV4H0W9-F1
#
_cell.length_a   1.000
_cell.length_b   1.000
_cell.length_c   1.000
_cell.angle_alpha   90.00
_cell.angle_beta   90.00
_cell.angle_gamma   90.00
#
_symmetry.space_group_name_H-M   'P 1'
#
loop_
_entity.id
_entity.type
_entity.pdbx_description
1 polymer ?
#
loop_
_entity_poly.entity_id
_entity_poly.type
_entity_poly.pdbx_seq_one_letter_code
_entity_poly.pdbx_strand_id
1 'polypeptide(L)'
;MWSLTKQEEHKLNTFHRRQSRTILNIKYPTVIKNDDLYQKTGETPISLTILEARWRLFGHILRQAINTPPNIAMTKYFKTEGSKRRGRPKTSIVTTLRRDLKSHNSDHWPTRLHSIKDLDHLRDIAITDPTGST
;
A
#
# COMPACT_ATOMS: atom_id res chain seq x y z
N MET A 1 -7.99 5.56 6.36
CA MET A 1 -7.01 6.43 5.66
C MET A 1 -6.21 5.55 4.70
N TRP A 2 -6.59 5.46 3.42
CA TRP A 2 -6.03 4.46 2.47
C TRP A 2 -5.30 5.05 1.27
N SER A 3 -5.35 6.37 1.09
CA SER A 3 -4.81 7.10 -0.05
C SER A 3 -3.73 8.10 0.36
N LEU A 4 -2.81 7.66 1.22
CA LEU A 4 -1.69 8.49 1.68
C LEU A 4 -0.77 8.87 0.50
N THR A 5 -0.30 10.11 0.55
CA THR A 5 0.76 10.64 -0.31
C THR A 5 2.13 10.26 0.26
N LYS A 6 3.16 10.25 -0.59
CA LYS A 6 4.55 9.99 -0.15
C LYS A 6 5.01 10.94 0.96
N GLN A 7 4.54 12.19 0.95
CA GLN A 7 4.88 13.17 1.98
C GLN A 7 4.25 12.82 3.32
N GLU A 8 3.00 12.34 3.33
CA GLU A 8 2.34 11.89 4.55
C GLU A 8 2.97 10.61 5.08
N GLU A 9 3.30 9.65 4.22
CA GLU A 9 4.05 8.43 4.58
C GLU A 9 5.41 8.78 5.21
N HIS A 10 6.14 9.75 4.64
CA HIS A 10 7.40 10.22 5.20
C HIS A 10 7.23 10.86 6.59
N LYS A 11 6.19 11.69 6.78
CA LYS A 11 5.88 12.30 8.09
C LYS A 11 5.57 11.23 9.14
N LEU A 12 4.79 10.20 8.78
CA LEU A 12 4.48 9.08 9.66
C LEU A 12 5.74 8.32 10.07
N ASN A 13 6.61 8.01 9.10
CA ASN A 13 7.89 7.37 9.38
C ASN A 13 8.79 8.23 10.30
N THR A 14 8.80 9.55 10.11
CA THR A 14 9.56 10.47 10.98
C THR A 14 8.98 10.52 12.38
N PHE A 15 7.65 10.54 12.53
CA PHE A 15 6.99 10.47 13.82
C PHE A 15 7.30 9.16 14.54
N HIS A 16 7.16 8.03 13.86
CA HIS A 16 7.48 6.69 14.39
C HIS A 16 8.92 6.62 14.89
N ARG A 17 9.91 7.00 14.08
CA ARG A 17 11.32 7.04 14.48
C ARG A 17 11.60 7.98 15.66
N ARG A 18 10.85 9.09 15.78
CA ARG A 18 10.97 10.00 16.93
C ARG A 18 10.48 9.30 18.20
N GLN A 19 9.35 8.58 18.14
CA GLN A 19 8.85 7.80 19.27
C GLN A 19 9.86 6.71 19.68
N SER A 20 10.39 5.94 18.72
CA SER A 20 11.39 4.89 19.00
C SER A 20 12.65 5.45 19.67
N ARG A 21 13.14 6.62 19.24
CA ARG A 21 14.29 7.29 19.89
C ARG A 21 14.00 7.74 21.32
N THR A 22 12.78 8.23 21.58
CA THR A 22 12.35 8.62 22.93
C THR A 22 12.30 7.41 23.86
N ILE A 23 11.72 6.30 23.41
CA ILE A 23 11.60 5.06 24.20
C ILE A 23 12.98 4.48 24.52
N LEU A 24 13.90 4.49 23.56
CA LEU A 24 15.28 4.04 23.73
C LEU A 24 16.18 5.06 24.47
N ASN A 25 15.61 6.19 24.91
CA ASN A 25 16.30 7.30 25.60
C ASN A 25 17.56 7.80 24.85
N ILE A 26 17.51 7.82 23.52
CA ILE A 26 18.63 8.29 22.68
C ILE A 26 18.60 9.81 22.62
N LYS A 27 19.59 10.44 23.25
CA LYS A 27 19.76 11.89 23.30
C LYS A 27 21.12 12.30 22.71
N TYR A 28 21.20 13.53 22.22
CA TYR A 28 22.49 14.13 21.88
C TYR A 28 23.46 14.01 23.09
N PRO A 29 24.76 13.70 22.89
CA PRO A 29 25.52 13.67 21.62
C PRO A 29 25.48 12.33 20.87
N THR A 30 24.71 11.34 21.36
CA THR A 30 24.65 10.04 20.71
C THR A 30 23.86 10.10 19.40
N VAL A 31 24.50 9.72 18.28
CA VAL A 31 23.89 9.68 16.95
C VAL A 31 23.76 8.23 16.52
N ILE A 32 22.54 7.82 16.15
CA ILE A 32 22.23 6.49 15.62
C ILE A 32 21.66 6.61 14.21
N LYS A 33 22.12 5.74 13.31
CA LYS A 33 21.55 5.62 11.96
C LYS A 33 20.11 5.08 12.05
N ASN A 34 19.30 5.36 11.03
CA ASN A 34 17.91 4.90 11.03
C ASN A 34 17.83 3.36 10.92
N ASP A 35 18.74 2.74 10.18
CA ASP A 35 18.74 1.28 10.00
C ASP A 35 19.09 0.57 11.31
N ASP A 36 20.12 1.03 12.01
CA ASP A 36 20.50 0.53 13.34
C ASP A 36 19.36 0.71 14.37
N LEU A 37 18.61 1.82 14.27
CA LEU A 37 17.45 2.05 15.12
C LEU A 37 16.37 0.97 14.92
N TYR A 38 16.05 0.64 13.66
CA TYR A 38 15.07 -0.40 13.32
C TYR A 38 15.58 -1.80 13.68
N GLN A 39 16.86 -2.09 13.48
CA GLN A 39 17.47 -3.35 13.92
C GLN A 39 17.37 -3.52 15.45
N LYS A 40 17.59 -2.44 16.20
CA LYS A 40 17.52 -2.46 17.66
C LYS A 40 16.11 -2.61 18.22
N THR A 41 15.10 -2.01 17.56
CA THR A 41 13.70 -2.18 17.98
C THR A 41 13.06 -3.45 17.42
N GLY A 42 13.64 -4.06 16.39
CA GLY A 42 13.00 -5.14 15.63
C GLY A 42 11.76 -4.66 14.84
N GLU A 43 11.59 -3.35 14.69
CA GLU A 43 10.42 -2.77 14.01
C GLU A 43 10.75 -2.40 12.57
N THR A 44 9.73 -2.44 11.71
CA THR A 44 9.80 -1.92 10.34
C THR A 44 9.28 -0.49 10.25
N PRO A 45 9.66 0.29 9.22
CA PRO A 45 9.02 1.56 8.93
C PRO A 45 7.48 1.42 8.84
N ILE A 46 6.74 2.31 9.52
CA ILE A 46 5.27 2.26 9.54
C ILE A 46 4.64 2.33 8.13
N SER A 47 5.33 2.95 7.16
CA SER A 47 4.88 2.94 5.77
C SER A 47 4.76 1.53 5.17
N LEU A 48 5.62 0.58 5.58
CA LEU A 48 5.54 -0.81 5.10
C LEU A 48 4.32 -1.52 5.67
N THR A 49 4.04 -1.34 6.96
CA THR A 49 2.83 -1.88 7.59
C THR A 49 1.56 -1.34 6.94
N ILE A 50 1.54 -0.05 6.61
CA ILE A 50 0.42 0.58 5.88
C ILE A 50 0.29 0.00 4.47
N LEU A 51 1.41 -0.25 3.79
CA LEU A 51 1.42 -0.89 2.47
C LEU A 51 0.83 -2.29 2.56
N GLU A 52 1.29 -3.12 3.50
CA GLU A 52 0.80 -4.48 3.69
C GLU A 52 -0.71 -4.49 4.00
N ALA A 53 -1.17 -3.65 4.94
CA ALA A 53 -2.58 -3.54 5.28
C ALA A 53 -3.44 -3.12 4.08
N ARG A 54 -2.93 -2.23 3.22
CA ARG A 54 -3.59 -1.77 2.00
C ARG A 54 -3.73 -2.91 0.98
N TRP A 55 -2.68 -3.69 0.76
CA TRP A 55 -2.72 -4.86 -0.13
C TRP A 55 -3.56 -6.01 0.42
N ARG A 56 -3.53 -6.24 1.73
CA ARG A 56 -4.40 -7.21 2.41
C ARG A 56 -5.87 -6.87 2.24
N LEU A 57 -6.24 -5.59 2.36
CA LEU A 57 -7.59 -5.12 2.08
C LEU A 57 -7.96 -5.27 0.61
N PHE A 58 -7.06 -4.92 -0.30
CA PHE A 58 -7.29 -5.09 -1.73
C PHE A 58 -7.55 -6.56 -2.09
N GLY A 59 -6.73 -7.48 -1.60
CA GLY A 59 -6.94 -8.91 -1.77
C GLY A 59 -8.24 -9.41 -1.13
N HIS A 60 -8.67 -8.83 0.00
CA HIS A 60 -9.98 -9.13 0.57
C HIS A 60 -11.13 -8.72 -0.37
N ILE A 61 -11.07 -7.52 -0.97
CA ILE A 61 -12.06 -7.04 -1.95
C ILE A 61 -12.10 -7.95 -3.19
N LEU A 62 -10.95 -8.41 -3.68
CA LEU A 62 -10.87 -9.31 -4.84
C LEU A 62 -11.51 -10.67 -4.58
N ARG A 63 -11.38 -11.20 -3.36
CA ARG A 63 -11.96 -12.49 -2.96
C ARG A 63 -13.46 -12.42 -2.66
N GLN A 64 -14.01 -11.23 -2.48
CA GLN A 64 -15.46 -11.05 -2.31
C GLN A 64 -16.22 -11.24 -3.63
N ALA A 65 -17.50 -11.62 -3.53
CA ALA A 65 -18.36 -11.76 -4.69
C ALA A 65 -18.47 -10.45 -5.51
N ILE A 66 -18.61 -10.59 -6.82
CA ILE A 66 -18.64 -9.48 -7.80
C ILE A 66 -19.74 -8.45 -7.46
N ASN A 67 -20.86 -8.94 -6.96
CA ASN A 67 -22.05 -8.12 -6.69
C ASN A 67 -21.94 -7.34 -5.36
N THR A 68 -20.81 -7.42 -4.65
CA THR A 68 -20.61 -6.65 -3.43
C THR A 68 -20.29 -5.19 -3.76
N PRO A 69 -20.78 -4.21 -2.96
CA PRO A 69 -20.51 -2.79 -3.19
C PRO A 69 -19.03 -2.42 -3.38
N PRO A 70 -18.06 -3.00 -2.62
CA PRO A 70 -16.64 -2.74 -2.82
C PRO A 70 -16.11 -3.20 -4.19
N ASN A 71 -16.54 -4.38 -4.64
CA ASN A 71 -16.13 -4.95 -5.92
C ASN A 71 -16.74 -4.18 -7.10
N ILE A 72 -18.03 -3.82 -7.01
CA ILE A 72 -18.70 -2.96 -8.00
C ILE A 72 -17.97 -1.61 -8.11
N ALA A 73 -17.62 -0.99 -6.98
CA ALA A 73 -16.89 0.28 -6.97
C ALA A 73 -15.50 0.16 -7.62
N MET A 74 -14.78 -0.93 -7.34
CA MET A 74 -13.47 -1.21 -7.94
C MET A 74 -13.60 -1.40 -9.45
N THR A 75 -14.51 -2.27 -9.88
CA THR A 75 -14.79 -2.53 -11.30
C THR A 75 -15.19 -1.25 -12.04
N LYS A 76 -16.06 -0.42 -11.44
CA LYS A 76 -16.44 0.89 -11.99
C LYS A 76 -15.25 1.81 -12.18
N TYR A 77 -14.31 1.83 -11.23
CA TYR A 77 -13.11 2.66 -11.34
C TYR A 77 -12.23 2.26 -12.53
N PHE A 78 -12.08 0.96 -12.80
CA PHE A 78 -11.31 0.47 -13.96
C PHE A 78 -12.08 0.55 -15.29
N LYS A 79 -13.42 0.50 -15.27
CA LYS A 79 -14.30 0.69 -16.44
C LYS A 79 -14.39 2.15 -16.90
N THR A 80 -14.34 3.10 -15.98
CA THR A 80 -14.68 4.49 -16.30
C THR A 80 -13.47 5.23 -16.86
N GLU A 81 -13.36 5.28 -18.19
CA GLU A 81 -12.49 6.22 -18.93
C GLU A 81 -13.15 7.62 -19.01
N GLY A 82 -13.73 8.09 -17.91
CA GLY A 82 -14.46 9.35 -17.86
C GLY A 82 -13.55 10.57 -17.80
N SER A 83 -14.09 11.72 -18.21
CA SER A 83 -13.45 13.03 -18.07
C SER A 83 -12.99 13.26 -16.63
N LYS A 84 -11.69 13.50 -16.45
CA LYS A 84 -11.10 13.80 -15.15
C LYS A 84 -11.50 15.21 -14.75
N ARG A 85 -11.84 15.42 -13.48
CA ARG A 85 -12.09 16.77 -12.94
C ARG A 85 -10.88 17.67 -13.22
N ARG A 86 -11.14 18.88 -13.72
CA ARG A 86 -10.11 19.91 -13.94
C ARG A 86 -9.46 20.28 -12.59
N GLY A 87 -8.12 20.34 -12.56
CA GLY A 87 -7.34 20.63 -11.36
C GLY A 87 -6.52 19.43 -10.84
N ARG A 88 -5.96 19.55 -9.63
CA ARG A 88 -5.11 18.50 -9.04
C ARG A 88 -5.96 17.25 -8.72
N PRO A 89 -5.64 16.09 -9.29
CA PRO A 89 -6.37 14.86 -8.99
C PRO A 89 -6.17 14.47 -7.52
N LYS A 90 -7.26 14.14 -6.83
CA LYS A 90 -7.20 13.55 -5.49
C LYS A 90 -6.58 12.15 -5.56
N THR A 91 -5.81 11.77 -4.54
CA THR A 91 -5.28 10.41 -4.44
C THR A 91 -6.45 9.44 -4.23
N SER A 92 -6.59 8.46 -5.11
CA SER A 92 -7.50 7.32 -4.95
C SER A 92 -6.73 6.10 -4.49
N ILE A 93 -7.43 5.13 -3.89
CA ILE A 93 -6.84 3.83 -3.52
C ILE A 93 -6.14 3.17 -4.71
N VAL A 94 -6.76 3.19 -5.90
CA VAL A 94 -6.17 2.61 -7.12
C VAL A 94 -4.92 3.37 -7.58
N THR A 95 -4.90 4.70 -7.51
CA THR A 95 -3.68 5.47 -7.82
C THR A 95 -2.54 5.17 -6.85
N THR A 96 -2.89 4.82 -5.61
CA THR A 96 -1.93 4.42 -4.59
C THR A 96 -1.43 3.00 -4.83
N LEU A 97 -2.31 2.03 -5.08
CA LEU A 97 -1.91 0.65 -5.43
C LEU A 97 -1.01 0.60 -6.67
N ARG A 98 -1.32 1.39 -7.71
CA ARG A 98 -0.45 1.54 -8.90
C ARG A 98 0.94 2.06 -8.55
N ARG A 99 1.02 3.00 -7.62
CA ARG A 99 2.29 3.57 -7.15
C ARG A 99 3.09 2.55 -6.36
N ASP A 100 2.42 1.77 -5.53
CA ASP A 100 3.04 0.72 -4.72
C ASP A 100 3.64 -0.34 -5.63
N LEU A 101 2.88 -0.81 -6.64
CA LEU A 101 3.40 -1.72 -7.67
C LEU A 101 4.62 -1.15 -8.38
N LYS A 102 4.57 0.12 -8.79
CA LYS A 102 5.71 0.77 -9.45
C LYS A 102 6.95 0.84 -8.55
N SER A 103 6.76 0.95 -7.23
CA SER A 103 7.85 1.14 -6.28
C SER A 103 8.44 -0.18 -5.77
N HIS A 104 7.66 -1.26 -5.80
CA HIS A 104 8.02 -2.58 -5.25
C HIS A 104 8.06 -3.70 -6.31
N ASN A 105 8.18 -3.35 -7.59
CA ASN A 105 8.17 -4.31 -8.70
C ASN A 105 9.36 -5.27 -8.58
N SER A 106 9.13 -6.45 -8.00
CA SER A 106 9.97 -7.63 -8.16
C SER A 106 9.62 -8.28 -9.50
N ASP A 107 10.57 -8.98 -10.12
CA ASP A 107 10.45 -9.59 -11.46
C ASP A 107 9.26 -10.58 -11.64
N HIS A 108 8.48 -10.83 -10.59
CA HIS A 108 7.49 -11.92 -10.50
C HIS A 108 6.01 -11.47 -10.48
N TRP A 109 5.69 -10.17 -10.42
CA TRP A 109 4.27 -9.74 -10.35
C TRP A 109 3.72 -9.28 -11.71
N PRO A 110 2.48 -9.69 -12.09
CA PRO A 110 1.89 -9.32 -13.38
C PRO A 110 1.75 -7.81 -13.52
N THR A 111 2.14 -7.35 -14.70
CA THR A 111 2.42 -5.99 -15.07
C THR A 111 1.17 -5.09 -14.98
N ARG A 112 1.25 -4.06 -14.12
CA ARG A 112 0.43 -2.83 -14.08
C ARG A 112 -1.10 -2.99 -13.90
N LEU A 113 -1.65 -2.44 -12.81
CA LEU A 113 -3.10 -2.27 -12.58
C LEU A 113 -3.75 -1.20 -13.50
N HIS A 114 -3.85 -1.40 -14.81
CA HIS A 114 -4.44 -0.40 -15.73
C HIS A 114 -5.84 -0.74 -16.18
N SER A 115 -6.09 -2.01 -16.49
CA SER A 115 -7.31 -2.51 -17.11
C SER A 115 -8.12 -3.39 -16.16
N ILE A 116 -9.37 -3.62 -16.53
CA ILE A 116 -10.23 -4.62 -15.87
C ILE A 116 -9.64 -6.02 -16.05
N LYS A 117 -9.00 -6.30 -17.19
CA LYS A 117 -8.33 -7.59 -17.43
C LYS A 117 -7.27 -7.88 -16.38
N ASP A 118 -6.52 -6.85 -15.97
CA ASP A 118 -5.50 -6.98 -14.92
C ASP A 118 -6.15 -7.25 -13.56
N LEU A 119 -7.35 -6.71 -13.32
CA LEU A 119 -8.12 -6.96 -12.10
C LEU A 119 -8.66 -8.40 -12.05
N ASP A 120 -9.19 -8.89 -13.17
CA ASP A 120 -9.70 -10.25 -13.30
C ASP A 120 -8.56 -11.26 -13.13
N HIS A 121 -7.41 -11.02 -13.74
CA HIS A 121 -6.21 -11.85 -13.56
C HIS A 121 -5.76 -11.93 -12.09
N LEU A 122 -5.73 -10.79 -11.39
CA LEU A 122 -5.39 -10.76 -9.97
C LEU A 122 -6.42 -11.46 -9.09
N ARG A 123 -7.67 -11.49 -9.52
CA ARG A 123 -8.71 -12.22 -8.83
C ARG A 123 -8.54 -13.71 -9.00
N ASP A 124 -8.22 -14.18 -10.21
CA ASP A 124 -7.95 -15.60 -10.46
C ASP A 124 -6.82 -16.08 -9.55
N ILE A 125 -5.71 -15.33 -9.46
CA ILE A 125 -4.61 -15.60 -8.51
C ILE A 125 -5.11 -15.64 -7.06
N ALA A 126 -5.92 -14.67 -6.65
CA ALA A 126 -6.41 -14.59 -5.27
C ALA A 126 -7.38 -15.73 -4.90
N ILE A 127 -8.01 -16.37 -5.89
CA ILE A 127 -8.88 -17.53 -5.71
C ILE A 127 -8.05 -18.84 -5.71
N THR A 128 -7.03 -18.94 -6.57
CA THR A 128 -6.17 -20.13 -6.67
C THR A 128 -5.28 -20.31 -5.44
N ASP A 129 -4.89 -19.22 -4.76
CA ASP A 129 -4.07 -19.25 -3.54
C ASP A 129 -4.84 -18.75 -2.30
N PRO A 130 -5.75 -19.57 -1.71
CA PRO A 130 -6.55 -19.17 -0.54
C PRO A 130 -5.71 -19.04 0.74
N THR A 131 -4.56 -19.69 0.80
CA THR A 131 -3.63 -19.67 1.93
C THR A 131 -2.33 -19.04 1.46
N GLY A 132 -2.08 -17.80 1.86
CA GLY A 132 -0.73 -17.22 1.73
C GLY A 132 0.25 -18.13 2.47
N SER A 133 1.05 -18.87 1.72
CA SER A 133 2.18 -19.61 2.27
C SER A 133 3.14 -18.60 2.90
N THR A 134 3.42 -18.86 4.17
CA THR A 134 4.47 -18.26 5.02
C THR A 134 5.80 -18.07 4.30
#